data_AF-A0A9D4V2W7-F1
#
_entry.id   AF-A0A9D4V2W7-F1
#
_cell.length_a   1.000
_cell.length_b   1.000
_cell.length_c   1.000
_cell.angle_alpha   90.00
_cell.angle_beta   90.00
_cell.angle_gamma   90.00
#
_symmetry.space_group_name_H-M   'P 1'
#
loop_
_entity.id
_entity.type
_entity.pdbx_description
1 polymer ?
#
loop_
_entity_poly.entity_id
_entity_poly.type
_entity_poly.pdbx_seq_one_letter_code
_entity_poly.pdbx_strand_id
1 'polypeptide(L)'
;MRSRIVVAIDFGTTYSGHAVHIRGVSGSDDQQSVSRFFDWPGVKGIHSGSRRYCKTITALYYEGDEEQGRYELQSWGWPALDDFNEACKLARKAHNNAGFIPFDQVAAEYNNGVTLFRLADPLLRSDPSRHMAQQASTSFMPSNSISSSAATRRFGCYVTQFKLDLVLPAAKRQQKLPGDLTTERLIVDYLRSLVEFIMQMLRLTHDNTLRREEVEWCITVPSIWGVSAKQLMTACAEKAGMGNMRTSPRLEMILEPEGGSVYCQMELRRGPKKQLRKGEKMMIVDIGGGTIDLVVQAKAEEEEESIAVDEVVGSYGQLGGGTFVDAAFLELIAEKIGKAGFEQTCRQDPGVRMRILGWWQLVKQSFAGGPDARSISLDLQECPVMCNRLHQAWKEEQARLFGPQAPLEDDCLWLEPDELRQRIFDPEVDKVLNQIDLQVVIKDDDEANNTP
;
A
#
# COMPACT_ATOMS: atom_id res chain seq x y z
N MET A 1 -28.54 20.83 -4.77
CA MET A 1 -27.42 21.55 -4.11
C MET A 1 -26.16 20.75 -4.38
N ARG A 2 -25.10 21.35 -4.94
CA ARG A 2 -23.77 20.71 -5.01
C ARG A 2 -23.29 20.42 -3.58
N SER A 3 -22.67 19.27 -3.34
CA SER A 3 -22.27 18.86 -1.99
C SER A 3 -21.27 19.86 -1.40
N ARG A 4 -21.29 20.02 -0.07
CA ARG A 4 -20.43 20.99 0.64
C ARG A 4 -19.01 20.45 0.85
N ILE A 5 -18.82 19.14 0.67
CA ILE A 5 -17.57 18.42 0.95
C ILE A 5 -17.26 17.51 -0.22
N VAL A 6 -16.02 17.57 -0.71
CA VAL A 6 -15.44 16.65 -1.69
C VAL A 6 -14.29 15.91 -1.04
N VAL A 7 -14.25 14.59 -1.16
CA VAL A 7 -13.18 13.72 -0.67
C VAL A 7 -12.56 12.99 -1.84
N ALA A 8 -11.26 13.15 -2.05
CA ALA A 8 -10.48 12.37 -3.01
C ALA A 8 -9.68 11.28 -2.30
N ILE A 9 -9.73 10.04 -2.80
CA ILE A 9 -8.98 8.89 -2.29
C ILE A 9 -7.97 8.45 -3.34
N ASP A 10 -6.71 8.38 -2.92
CA ASP A 10 -5.64 7.66 -3.60
C ASP A 10 -5.55 6.25 -2.98
N PHE A 11 -6.17 5.26 -3.63
CA PHE A 11 -6.14 3.87 -3.19
C PHE A 11 -4.84 3.22 -3.68
N GLY A 12 -3.77 3.29 -2.91
CA GLY A 12 -2.44 2.81 -3.33
C GLY A 12 -2.17 1.35 -2.96
N THR A 13 -1.18 0.75 -3.63
CA THR A 13 -0.78 -0.66 -3.43
C THR A 13 -0.30 -0.94 -2.01
N THR A 14 0.58 -0.08 -1.49
CA THR A 14 1.17 -0.23 -0.15
C THR A 14 0.54 0.74 0.84
N TYR A 15 0.23 1.95 0.40
CA TYR A 15 -0.32 3.01 1.23
C TYR A 15 -1.41 3.75 0.50
N SER A 16 -2.52 4.02 1.17
CA SER A 16 -3.61 4.85 0.66
C SER A 16 -3.60 6.23 1.33
N GLY A 17 -3.87 7.26 0.53
CA GLY A 17 -3.99 8.65 0.97
C GLY A 17 -5.39 9.20 0.70
N HIS A 18 -5.73 10.32 1.33
CA HIS A 18 -6.94 11.05 0.99
C HIS A 18 -6.74 12.56 1.09
N ALA A 19 -7.58 13.30 0.39
CA ALA A 19 -7.69 14.75 0.49
C ALA A 19 -9.16 15.14 0.66
N VAL A 20 -9.39 16.22 1.38
CA VAL A 20 -10.71 16.76 1.66
C VAL A 20 -10.73 18.22 1.24
N HIS A 21 -11.72 18.60 0.46
CA HIS A 21 -12.06 19.98 0.18
C HIS A 21 -13.43 20.28 0.77
N ILE A 22 -13.53 21.39 1.51
CA ILE A 22 -14.79 21.86 2.09
C ILE A 22 -15.07 23.23 1.48
N ARG A 23 -16.14 23.32 0.68
CA ARG A 23 -16.49 24.56 -0.01
C ARG A 23 -16.95 25.60 1.01
N GLY A 24 -16.29 26.76 1.01
CA GLY A 24 -16.56 27.86 1.94
C GLY A 24 -17.94 28.48 1.75
N VAL A 25 -18.57 28.86 2.86
CA VAL A 25 -19.52 29.98 2.90
C VAL A 25 -18.63 31.24 2.97
N SER A 26 -18.72 32.10 1.94
CA SER A 26 -18.07 33.43 1.78
C SER A 26 -16.54 33.51 1.53
N GLY A 27 -16.18 33.87 0.28
CA GLY A 27 -15.31 35.02 -0.02
C GLY A 27 -13.77 34.86 -0.07
N SER A 28 -13.18 33.71 0.27
CA SER A 28 -11.74 33.48 0.10
C SER A 28 -11.45 32.49 -1.03
N ASP A 29 -10.29 32.66 -1.67
CA ASP A 29 -9.81 31.92 -2.84
C ASP A 29 -9.95 30.39 -2.63
N ASP A 30 -10.84 29.75 -3.40
CA ASP A 30 -11.32 28.37 -3.23
C ASP A 30 -10.17 27.32 -3.27
N GLN A 31 -9.00 27.70 -3.79
CA GLN A 31 -7.83 26.82 -3.88
C GLN A 31 -7.10 26.57 -2.54
N GLN A 32 -7.28 27.41 -1.51
CA GLN A 32 -6.58 27.25 -0.21
C GLN A 32 -7.31 26.35 0.80
N SER A 33 -8.46 25.77 0.45
CA SER A 33 -9.32 24.99 1.38
C SER A 33 -9.14 23.47 1.28
N VAL A 34 -8.20 22.97 0.48
CA VAL A 34 -7.92 21.53 0.35
C VAL A 34 -7.00 21.06 1.49
N SER A 35 -7.57 20.30 2.42
CA SER A 35 -6.85 19.58 3.47
C SER A 35 -6.37 18.24 2.94
N ARG A 36 -5.05 18.06 2.88
CA ARG A 36 -4.43 16.88 2.27
C ARG A 36 -3.81 15.99 3.35
N PHE A 37 -4.09 14.69 3.31
CA PHE A 37 -3.66 13.69 4.30
C PHE A 37 -2.84 12.60 3.59
N PHE A 38 -1.62 12.97 3.19
CA PHE A 38 -0.71 12.11 2.43
C PHE A 38 0.73 12.12 2.97
N ASP A 39 0.98 12.79 4.10
CA ASP A 39 2.32 12.83 4.70
C ASP A 39 2.79 11.39 4.97
N TRP A 40 4.03 11.08 4.58
CA TRP A 40 4.65 9.80 4.87
C TRP A 40 4.98 9.71 6.37
N PRO A 41 4.77 8.56 7.03
CA PRO A 41 5.08 8.36 8.46
C PRO A 41 6.57 8.51 8.83
N GLY A 42 7.46 8.90 7.91
CA GLY A 42 8.90 9.08 8.14
C GLY A 42 9.46 10.47 7.84
N VAL A 43 8.70 11.41 7.26
CA VAL A 43 9.28 12.71 6.82
C VAL A 43 9.47 13.69 7.99
N LYS A 44 8.74 13.48 9.10
CA LYS A 44 9.02 14.11 10.39
C LYS A 44 8.66 13.08 11.46
N GLY A 45 9.64 12.75 12.31
CA GLY A 45 9.48 11.73 13.35
C GLY A 45 8.15 11.86 14.08
N ILE A 46 7.62 10.73 14.53
CA ILE A 46 6.41 10.59 15.36
C ILE A 46 6.68 11.20 16.76
N HIS A 47 7.27 12.38 16.85
CA HIS A 47 7.70 13.06 18.06
C HIS A 47 7.48 14.58 17.85
N SER A 48 6.21 14.98 17.89
CA SER A 48 5.70 16.22 18.51
C SER A 48 4.38 16.61 17.83
N GLY A 49 3.26 16.45 18.53
CA GLY A 49 2.03 17.25 18.35
C GLY A 49 1.40 17.43 16.95
N SER A 50 1.86 16.76 15.90
CA SER A 50 1.37 16.97 14.54
C SER A 50 -0.02 16.37 14.38
N ARG A 51 -1.03 17.24 14.38
CA ARG A 51 -2.46 16.96 14.23
C ARG A 51 -2.90 16.49 12.83
N ARG A 52 -1.99 16.08 11.94
CA ARG A 52 -2.37 15.64 10.58
C ARG A 52 -2.10 14.15 10.40
N TYR A 53 -3.19 13.40 10.21
CA TYR A 53 -3.17 11.98 9.89
C TYR A 53 -2.39 11.72 8.59
N CYS A 54 -1.47 10.76 8.63
CA CYS A 54 -0.57 10.35 7.54
C CYS A 54 -1.23 9.31 6.61
N LYS A 55 -0.57 8.93 5.51
CA LYS A 55 -1.04 7.79 4.67
C LYS A 55 -1.30 6.56 5.54
N THR A 56 -2.39 5.85 5.28
CA THR A 56 -2.69 4.57 5.94
C THR A 56 -2.11 3.42 5.10
N ILE A 57 -1.59 2.38 5.74
CA ILE A 57 -1.14 1.18 5.01
C ILE A 57 -2.35 0.47 4.38
N THR A 58 -2.19 -0.06 3.17
CA THR A 58 -3.23 -0.84 2.46
C THR A 58 -3.16 -2.29 2.93
N ALA A 59 -3.63 -2.52 4.15
CA ALA A 59 -3.56 -3.80 4.85
C ALA A 59 -4.84 -4.14 5.60
N LEU A 60 -5.10 -5.43 5.75
CA LEU A 60 -6.24 -5.99 6.48
C LEU A 60 -5.78 -7.18 7.32
N TYR A 61 -6.38 -7.35 8.49
CA TYR A 61 -6.24 -8.54 9.32
C TYR A 61 -7.60 -9.17 9.56
N TYR A 62 -7.73 -10.44 9.19
CA TYR A 62 -8.92 -11.25 9.38
C TYR A 62 -8.65 -12.38 10.37
N GLU A 63 -9.68 -12.75 11.12
CA GLU A 63 -9.75 -13.99 11.86
C GLU A 63 -10.84 -14.88 11.28
N GLY A 64 -10.58 -16.17 11.12
CA GLY A 64 -11.55 -17.10 10.55
C GLY A 64 -11.55 -18.48 11.17
N ASP A 65 -12.55 -19.26 10.76
CA ASP A 65 -12.74 -20.68 11.08
C ASP A 65 -12.48 -21.51 9.82
N GLU A 66 -11.47 -22.39 9.84
CA GLU A 66 -11.09 -23.25 8.69
C GLU A 66 -12.19 -24.27 8.36
N GLU A 67 -12.97 -24.74 9.33
CA GLU A 67 -14.04 -25.71 9.07
C GLU A 67 -15.21 -25.08 8.29
N GLN A 68 -15.48 -23.81 8.55
CA GLN A 68 -16.55 -23.06 7.88
C GLN A 68 -16.05 -22.27 6.68
N GLY A 69 -14.74 -22.07 6.56
CA GLY A 69 -14.11 -21.22 5.55
C GLY A 69 -14.56 -19.76 5.63
N ARG A 70 -14.95 -19.27 6.81
CA ARG A 70 -15.48 -17.90 7.01
C ARG A 70 -14.47 -17.04 7.73
N TYR A 71 -14.22 -15.85 7.19
CA TYR A 71 -13.29 -14.87 7.76
C TYR A 71 -14.01 -13.56 8.12
N GLU A 72 -13.70 -13.07 9.32
CA GLU A 72 -14.20 -11.81 9.87
C GLU A 72 -13.06 -10.80 9.99
N LEU A 73 -13.29 -9.61 9.46
CA LEU A 73 -12.33 -8.51 9.54
C LEU A 73 -12.17 -8.08 11.01
N GLN A 74 -10.95 -8.16 11.53
CA GLN A 74 -10.61 -7.71 12.88
C GLN A 74 -10.09 -6.28 12.87
N SER A 75 -9.18 -5.98 11.93
CA SER A 75 -8.60 -4.65 11.82
C SER A 75 -8.05 -4.36 10.42
N TRP A 76 -7.77 -3.08 10.18
CA TRP A 76 -7.36 -2.54 8.88
C TRP A 76 -6.30 -1.46 9.10
N GLY A 77 -5.55 -1.12 8.05
CA GLY A 77 -4.55 -0.07 8.15
C GLY A 77 -3.42 -0.41 9.12
N TRP A 78 -2.91 0.60 9.84
CA TRP A 78 -1.77 0.43 10.75
C TRP A 78 -2.00 -0.63 11.83
N PRO A 79 -3.17 -0.68 12.51
CA PRO A 79 -3.47 -1.74 13.50
C PRO A 79 -3.42 -3.17 12.96
N ALA A 80 -3.69 -3.40 11.67
CA ALA A 80 -3.77 -4.74 11.10
C ALA A 80 -2.51 -5.57 11.34
N LEU A 81 -1.33 -4.95 11.22
CA LEU A 81 -0.07 -5.63 11.47
C LEU A 81 0.17 -5.88 12.96
N ASP A 82 -0.17 -4.92 13.81
CA ASP A 82 0.02 -5.02 15.26
C ASP A 82 -0.86 -6.13 15.85
N ASP A 83 -2.12 -6.16 15.45
CA ASP A 83 -3.08 -7.19 15.89
C ASP A 83 -2.66 -8.57 15.37
N PHE A 84 -2.24 -8.67 14.11
CA PHE A 84 -1.68 -9.91 13.55
C PHE A 84 -0.45 -10.40 14.32
N ASN A 85 0.48 -9.49 14.66
CA ASN A 85 1.68 -9.83 15.42
C ASN A 85 1.33 -10.28 16.84
N GLU A 86 0.37 -9.63 17.48
CA GLU A 86 -0.08 -10.01 18.82
C GLU A 86 -0.79 -11.37 18.80
N ALA A 87 -1.64 -11.63 17.81
CA ALA A 87 -2.24 -12.94 17.58
C ALA A 87 -1.18 -14.03 17.38
N CYS A 88 -0.12 -13.76 16.59
CA CYS A 88 1.02 -14.67 16.42
C CYS A 88 1.75 -14.94 17.75
N LYS A 89 1.98 -13.91 18.59
CA LYS A 89 2.64 -14.09 19.90
C LYS A 89 1.79 -14.91 20.85
N LEU A 90 0.48 -14.68 20.89
CA LEU A 90 -0.46 -15.43 21.72
C LEU A 90 -0.52 -16.89 21.30
N ALA A 91 -0.55 -17.17 19.98
CA ALA A 91 -0.47 -18.51 19.42
C ALA A 91 0.77 -19.28 19.93
N ARG A 92 1.94 -18.63 19.94
CA ARG A 92 3.19 -19.23 20.42
C ARG A 92 3.16 -19.53 21.92
N LYS A 93 2.65 -18.60 22.72
CA LYS A 93 2.54 -18.79 24.17
C LYS A 93 1.63 -19.98 24.51
N ALA A 94 0.54 -20.16 23.77
CA ALA A 94 -0.35 -21.30 23.92
C ALA A 94 0.35 -22.61 23.53
N HIS A 95 1.05 -22.63 22.39
CA HIS A 95 1.76 -23.82 21.88
C HIS A 95 2.88 -24.31 22.80
N ASN A 96 3.71 -23.40 23.33
CA ASN A 96 4.78 -23.74 24.28
C ASN A 96 4.26 -24.42 25.56
N ASN A 97 2.99 -24.23 25.90
CA ASN A 97 2.34 -24.87 27.04
C ASN A 97 1.65 -26.21 26.69
N ALA A 98 1.41 -26.50 25.40
CA ALA A 98 0.57 -27.62 24.94
C ALA A 98 1.35 -28.81 24.34
N GLY A 99 2.65 -28.67 24.08
CA GLY A 99 3.53 -29.80 23.77
C GLY A 99 3.18 -30.65 22.54
N PHE A 100 2.41 -30.15 21.55
CA PHE A 100 2.03 -30.96 20.37
C PHE A 100 1.90 -30.18 19.05
N ILE A 101 2.23 -30.90 17.96
CA ILE A 101 2.20 -30.62 16.50
C ILE A 101 3.48 -29.95 15.92
N PRO A 102 4.15 -30.56 14.91
CA PRO A 102 5.24 -29.97 14.15
C PRO A 102 4.81 -28.71 13.40
N PHE A 103 5.66 -27.69 13.45
CA PHE A 103 5.45 -26.37 12.84
C PHE A 103 5.41 -26.40 11.30
N ASP A 104 5.72 -27.56 10.71
CA ASP A 104 5.85 -27.84 9.28
C ASP A 104 4.53 -27.65 8.50
N GLN A 105 3.41 -27.39 9.18
CA GLN A 105 2.10 -27.09 8.60
C GLN A 105 1.60 -25.65 8.86
N VAL A 106 2.43 -24.77 9.45
CA VAL A 106 2.17 -23.33 9.58
C VAL A 106 2.85 -22.62 8.42
N ALA A 107 2.26 -22.77 7.24
CA ALA A 107 2.76 -22.16 6.01
C ALA A 107 2.41 -20.65 6.01
N ALA A 108 3.33 -19.82 6.50
CA ALA A 108 3.41 -18.45 6.00
C ALA A 108 3.99 -18.52 4.58
N GLU A 109 3.14 -18.86 3.60
CA GLU A 109 3.45 -18.63 2.20
C GLU A 109 3.22 -17.14 1.95
N TYR A 110 4.31 -16.38 1.88
CA TYR A 110 4.24 -15.04 1.30
C TYR A 110 4.12 -15.22 -0.21
N ASN A 111 2.90 -15.11 -0.72
CA ASN A 111 2.66 -15.14 -2.15
C ASN A 111 1.98 -13.82 -2.56
N ASN A 112 2.73 -12.98 -3.27
CA ASN A 112 2.23 -11.76 -3.90
C ASN A 112 1.38 -10.86 -2.96
N GLY A 113 1.83 -10.63 -1.73
CA GLY A 113 1.18 -9.71 -0.78
C GLY A 113 0.26 -10.35 0.27
N VAL A 114 -0.04 -11.64 0.18
CA VAL A 114 -0.81 -12.36 1.22
C VAL A 114 0.15 -13.04 2.19
N THR A 115 -0.05 -12.83 3.50
CA THR A 115 0.61 -13.60 4.56
C THR A 115 -0.43 -14.35 5.39
N LEU A 116 -0.50 -15.66 5.21
CA LEU A 116 -1.39 -16.52 5.98
C LEU A 116 -0.71 -17.01 7.26
N PHE A 117 -1.45 -17.05 8.36
CA PHE A 117 -1.03 -17.71 9.58
C PHE A 117 -2.09 -18.70 10.09
N ARG A 118 -1.65 -19.88 10.50
CA ARG A 118 -2.50 -20.92 11.10
C ARG A 118 -2.34 -20.88 12.62
N LEU A 119 -3.41 -20.52 13.33
CA LEU A 119 -3.49 -20.54 14.80
C LEU A 119 -4.07 -21.90 15.23
N ALA A 120 -3.22 -22.85 15.60
CA ALA A 120 -3.67 -24.12 16.14
C ALA A 120 -3.96 -24.00 17.64
N ASP A 121 -4.89 -23.13 18.09
CA ASP A 121 -5.37 -23.21 19.48
C ASP A 121 -6.80 -22.65 19.70
N PRO A 122 -7.70 -23.39 20.39
CA PRO A 122 -9.06 -22.99 20.76
C PRO A 122 -9.20 -21.88 21.82
N LEU A 123 -8.11 -21.41 22.44
CA LEU A 123 -8.17 -20.56 23.65
C LEU A 123 -8.19 -19.05 23.41
N LEU A 124 -8.24 -18.57 22.17
CA LEU A 124 -8.54 -17.16 21.89
C LEU A 124 -10.02 -16.87 22.17
N ARG A 125 -10.37 -16.76 23.45
CA ARG A 125 -11.62 -16.13 23.86
C ARG A 125 -11.52 -14.63 23.58
N SER A 126 -12.57 -14.12 22.93
CA SER A 126 -12.94 -12.72 22.93
C SER A 126 -13.00 -12.22 24.38
N ASP A 127 -12.12 -11.29 24.74
CA ASP A 127 -12.39 -10.35 25.83
C ASP A 127 -12.91 -9.06 25.19
N PRO A 128 -14.24 -8.84 25.17
CA PRO A 128 -14.83 -7.63 24.60
C PRO A 128 -14.43 -6.36 25.37
N SER A 129 -13.79 -6.49 26.53
CA SER A 129 -13.45 -5.36 27.39
C SER A 129 -12.04 -4.80 27.17
N ARG A 130 -11.18 -5.44 26.35
CA ARG A 130 -9.80 -4.98 26.11
C ARG A 130 -9.62 -3.98 24.97
N HIS A 131 -10.61 -3.77 24.12
CA HIS A 131 -10.55 -2.76 23.05
C HIS A 131 -11.19 -1.40 23.41
N MET A 132 -11.43 -1.14 24.70
CA MET A 132 -11.92 0.15 25.18
C MET A 132 -10.89 0.91 26.02
N ALA A 133 -9.74 1.22 25.45
CA ALA A 133 -8.85 2.26 26.00
C ALA A 133 -7.86 2.81 24.95
N GLN A 134 -8.36 3.32 23.80
CA GLN A 134 -7.76 4.46 23.08
C GLN A 134 -8.49 4.92 21.80
N GLN A 135 -9.69 4.42 21.50
CA GLN A 135 -10.55 5.03 20.48
C GLN A 135 -11.93 5.24 21.07
N ALA A 136 -12.19 6.47 21.53
CA ALA A 136 -13.53 6.87 21.92
C ALA A 136 -14.39 7.07 20.67
N SER A 137 -15.54 6.39 20.68
CA SER A 137 -16.74 6.59 19.85
C SER A 137 -16.67 6.26 18.36
N THR A 138 -16.73 4.97 18.04
CA THR A 138 -17.18 4.48 16.71
C THR A 138 -18.14 3.31 16.93
N SER A 139 -19.44 3.59 17.00
CA SER A 139 -20.46 2.56 17.14
C SER A 139 -20.82 2.00 15.76
N PHE A 140 -20.13 0.92 15.36
CA PHE A 140 -20.68 -0.03 14.40
C PHE A 140 -20.22 -1.45 14.76
N MET A 141 -21.09 -2.17 15.46
CA MET A 141 -20.95 -3.58 15.79
C MET A 141 -21.84 -4.38 14.83
N PRO A 142 -21.33 -5.32 14.03
CA PRO A 142 -22.18 -6.36 13.47
C PRO A 142 -22.54 -7.33 14.60
N SER A 143 -23.79 -7.29 15.05
CA SER A 143 -24.33 -8.28 15.98
C SER A 143 -24.58 -9.60 15.26
N ASN A 144 -23.83 -10.64 15.60
CA ASN A 144 -24.28 -12.03 15.58
C ASN A 144 -23.44 -12.83 16.57
N SER A 145 -24.03 -13.12 17.74
CA SER A 145 -23.45 -14.02 18.73
C SER A 145 -23.51 -15.46 18.21
N ILE A 146 -22.35 -16.03 17.86
CA ILE A 146 -22.24 -17.47 17.59
C ILE A 146 -22.30 -18.22 18.92
N SER A 147 -23.26 -19.14 19.02
CA SER A 147 -23.47 -20.03 20.16
C SER A 147 -22.25 -20.94 20.39
N SER A 148 -21.89 -21.13 21.66
CA SER A 148 -20.79 -21.98 22.11
C SER A 148 -21.02 -23.46 21.79
N SER A 149 -20.20 -24.04 20.92
CA SER A 149 -19.83 -25.46 21.02
C SER A 149 -18.57 -25.78 20.21
N ALA A 150 -17.68 -26.55 20.84
CA ALA A 150 -16.42 -27.11 20.32
C ALA A 150 -15.26 -26.12 20.11
N ALA A 151 -14.07 -26.64 20.34
CA ALA A 151 -12.78 -25.96 20.30
C ALA A 151 -12.38 -25.70 18.84
N THR A 152 -12.96 -24.65 18.24
CA THR A 152 -12.72 -24.27 16.84
C THR A 152 -11.29 -23.75 16.65
N ARG A 153 -10.55 -24.29 15.68
CA ARG A 153 -9.25 -23.74 15.27
C ARG A 153 -9.49 -22.37 14.63
N ARG A 154 -8.92 -21.30 15.20
CA ARG A 154 -8.98 -19.95 14.63
C ARG A 154 -7.79 -19.68 13.73
N PHE A 155 -7.95 -18.88 12.70
CA PHE A 155 -6.92 -18.60 11.70
C PHE A 155 -6.74 -17.12 11.55
N GLY A 156 -5.49 -16.65 11.58
CA GLY A 156 -5.16 -15.24 11.33
C GLY A 156 -4.70 -15.05 9.88
N CYS A 157 -5.30 -14.11 9.17
CA CYS A 157 -4.97 -13.83 7.78
C CYS A 157 -4.62 -12.34 7.64
N TYR A 158 -3.34 -12.04 7.40
CA TYR A 158 -2.86 -10.70 7.14
C TYR A 158 -2.67 -10.50 5.64
N VAL A 159 -3.39 -9.54 5.06
CA VAL A 159 -3.46 -9.35 3.62
C VAL A 159 -3.02 -7.94 3.25
N THR A 160 -2.10 -7.84 2.30
CA THR A 160 -1.56 -6.58 1.76
C THR A 160 -1.45 -6.66 0.25
N GLN A 161 -1.21 -5.52 -0.42
CA GLN A 161 -0.94 -5.45 -1.87
C GLN A 161 -2.04 -6.05 -2.75
N PHE A 162 -3.24 -6.29 -2.22
CA PHE A 162 -4.39 -6.86 -2.93
C PHE A 162 -4.93 -5.95 -4.06
N LYS A 163 -4.46 -4.70 -4.18
CA LYS A 163 -4.66 -3.85 -5.37
C LYS A 163 -4.02 -4.48 -6.63
N LEU A 164 -2.89 -5.19 -6.50
CA LEU A 164 -2.17 -5.77 -7.65
C LEU A 164 -2.99 -6.83 -8.39
N ASP A 165 -3.90 -7.52 -7.72
CA ASP A 165 -4.81 -8.49 -8.34
C ASP A 165 -5.73 -7.88 -9.40
N LEU A 166 -5.97 -6.57 -9.36
CA LEU A 166 -6.75 -5.84 -10.36
C LEU A 166 -5.97 -5.62 -11.66
N VAL A 167 -4.63 -5.57 -11.59
CA VAL A 167 -3.75 -5.40 -12.75
C VAL A 167 -3.44 -6.75 -13.42
N LEU A 168 -3.41 -7.83 -12.64
CA LEU A 168 -3.06 -9.16 -13.14
C LEU A 168 -4.18 -9.74 -14.03
N PRO A 169 -3.84 -10.35 -15.18
CA PRO A 169 -4.79 -11.15 -15.95
C PRO A 169 -5.46 -12.20 -15.06
N ALA A 170 -6.74 -12.50 -15.28
CA ALA A 170 -7.49 -13.44 -14.42
C ALA A 170 -6.78 -14.80 -14.24
N ALA A 171 -6.09 -15.29 -15.28
CA ALA A 171 -5.31 -16.54 -15.25
C ALA A 171 -4.01 -16.45 -14.42
N LYS A 172 -3.53 -15.25 -14.11
CA LYS A 172 -2.34 -14.96 -13.32
C LYS A 172 -2.68 -14.36 -11.94
N ARG A 173 -3.95 -14.29 -11.55
CA ARG A 173 -4.35 -13.95 -10.17
C ARG A 173 -3.86 -15.07 -9.25
N GLN A 174 -2.73 -14.81 -8.59
CA GLN A 174 -1.97 -15.80 -7.83
C GLN A 174 -2.21 -15.70 -6.32
N GLN A 175 -2.97 -14.70 -5.84
CA GLN A 175 -3.39 -14.66 -4.43
C GLN A 175 -4.38 -15.80 -4.18
N LYS A 176 -3.89 -16.92 -3.64
CA LYS A 176 -4.75 -17.93 -3.02
C LYS A 176 -5.28 -17.36 -1.71
N LEU A 177 -6.44 -16.72 -1.78
CA LEU A 177 -7.15 -16.24 -0.61
C LEU A 177 -7.86 -17.41 0.08
N PRO A 178 -7.85 -17.48 1.41
CA PRO A 178 -8.45 -18.58 2.14
C PRO A 178 -9.96 -18.40 2.28
N GLY A 179 -10.69 -19.53 2.31
CA GLY A 179 -12.12 -19.56 2.60
C GLY A 179 -12.95 -18.68 1.65
N ASP A 180 -13.78 -17.81 2.24
CA ASP A 180 -14.68 -16.89 1.55
C ASP A 180 -14.04 -15.55 1.15
N LEU A 181 -12.73 -15.37 1.39
CA LEU A 181 -12.04 -14.15 1.01
C LEU A 181 -11.84 -14.07 -0.51
N THR A 182 -12.16 -12.90 -1.07
CA THR A 182 -11.97 -12.57 -2.48
C THR A 182 -11.33 -11.20 -2.60
N THR A 183 -10.63 -10.91 -3.70
CA THR A 183 -10.06 -9.57 -3.96
C THR A 183 -11.11 -8.47 -3.82
N GLU A 184 -12.32 -8.72 -4.30
CA GLU A 184 -13.45 -7.80 -4.16
C GLU A 184 -13.80 -7.54 -2.68
N ARG A 185 -13.93 -8.60 -1.87
CA ARG A 185 -14.20 -8.50 -0.43
C ARG A 185 -13.13 -7.67 0.27
N LEU A 186 -11.86 -7.91 -0.02
CA LEU A 186 -10.73 -7.17 0.56
C LEU A 186 -10.82 -5.68 0.23
N ILE A 187 -11.02 -5.33 -1.03
CA ILE A 187 -11.13 -3.92 -1.46
C ILE A 187 -12.33 -3.25 -0.79
N VAL A 188 -13.49 -3.92 -0.77
CA VAL A 188 -14.71 -3.39 -0.15
C VAL A 188 -14.52 -3.15 1.35
N ASP A 189 -13.95 -4.12 2.06
CA ASP A 189 -13.73 -4.04 3.51
C ASP A 189 -12.72 -2.94 3.86
N TYR A 190 -11.64 -2.81 3.07
CA TYR A 190 -10.66 -1.72 3.24
C TYR A 190 -11.28 -0.35 2.97
N LEU A 191 -11.93 -0.16 1.82
CA LEU A 191 -12.54 1.12 1.47
C LEU A 191 -13.66 1.50 2.43
N ARG A 192 -14.48 0.55 2.89
CA ARG A 192 -15.53 0.81 3.88
C ARG A 192 -14.92 1.34 5.17
N SER A 193 -13.82 0.74 5.61
CA SER A 193 -13.11 1.17 6.82
C SER A 193 -12.49 2.56 6.64
N LEU A 194 -11.87 2.83 5.49
CA LEU A 194 -11.30 4.14 5.16
C LEU A 194 -12.39 5.23 5.06
N VAL A 195 -13.50 4.96 4.40
CA VAL A 195 -14.66 5.86 4.30
C VAL A 195 -15.22 6.18 5.67
N GLU A 196 -15.43 5.17 6.52
CA GLU A 196 -15.94 5.37 7.86
C GLU A 196 -14.98 6.20 8.73
N PHE A 197 -13.67 5.94 8.61
CA PHE A 197 -12.64 6.74 9.25
C PHE A 197 -12.69 8.21 8.80
N ILE A 198 -12.75 8.48 7.50
CA ILE A 198 -12.83 9.84 6.97
C ILE A 198 -14.11 10.52 7.45
N MET A 199 -15.26 9.83 7.42
CA MET A 199 -16.52 10.37 7.91
C MET A 199 -16.47 10.73 9.40
N GLN A 200 -15.84 9.92 10.23
CA GLN A 200 -15.64 10.22 11.65
C GLN A 200 -14.74 11.42 11.85
N MET A 201 -13.63 11.49 11.10
CA MET A 201 -12.74 12.64 11.10
C MET A 201 -13.52 13.92 10.76
N LEU A 202 -14.29 13.92 9.67
CA LEU A 202 -15.10 15.07 9.24
C LEU A 202 -16.16 15.46 10.29
N ARG A 203 -16.79 14.48 10.94
CA ARG A 203 -17.77 14.73 11.99
C ARG A 203 -17.16 15.38 13.23
N LEU A 204 -15.94 14.98 13.57
CA LEU A 204 -15.22 15.50 14.72
C LEU A 204 -14.64 16.90 14.45
N THR A 205 -14.18 17.17 13.22
CA THR A 205 -13.48 18.43 12.89
C THR A 205 -14.38 19.49 12.27
N HIS A 206 -15.54 19.12 11.70
CA HIS A 206 -16.39 20.06 10.95
C HIS A 206 -17.86 20.05 11.36
N ASP A 207 -18.56 18.92 11.24
CA ASP A 207 -20.01 18.84 11.52
C ASP A 207 -20.41 17.46 12.04
N ASN A 208 -20.74 17.36 13.33
CA ASN A 208 -21.10 16.11 13.97
C ASN A 208 -22.40 15.49 13.45
N THR A 209 -23.21 16.24 12.70
CA THR A 209 -24.44 15.76 12.04
C THR A 209 -24.23 15.33 10.59
N LEU A 210 -23.00 15.43 10.06
CA LEU A 210 -22.68 15.12 8.67
C LEU A 210 -23.10 13.68 8.30
N ARG A 211 -23.88 13.58 7.23
CA ARG A 211 -24.28 12.32 6.63
C ARG A 211 -23.45 12.01 5.40
N ARG A 212 -23.32 10.72 5.06
CA ARG A 212 -22.51 10.26 3.92
C ARG A 212 -23.01 10.84 2.59
N GLU A 213 -24.30 11.11 2.52
CA GLU A 213 -24.99 11.69 1.38
C GLU A 213 -24.58 13.13 1.08
N GLU A 214 -23.90 13.79 2.01
CA GLU A 214 -23.46 15.19 1.89
C GLU A 214 -22.01 15.30 1.42
N VAL A 215 -21.38 14.16 1.12
CA VAL A 215 -20.01 14.05 0.63
C VAL A 215 -20.02 13.55 -0.81
N GLU A 216 -19.31 14.27 -1.67
CA GLU A 216 -18.90 13.81 -3.00
C GLU A 216 -17.54 13.11 -2.89
N TRP A 217 -17.43 11.94 -3.47
CA TRP A 217 -16.25 11.09 -3.46
C TRP A 217 -15.61 11.05 -4.83
N CYS A 218 -14.29 11.08 -4.83
CA CYS A 218 -13.45 10.88 -6.00
C CYS A 218 -12.44 9.78 -5.66
N ILE A 219 -12.25 8.81 -6.55
CA ILE A 219 -11.23 7.78 -6.39
C ILE A 219 -10.34 7.73 -7.63
N THR A 220 -9.02 7.75 -7.42
CA THR A 220 -8.05 7.63 -8.52
C THR A 220 -7.84 6.17 -8.89
N VAL A 221 -7.63 5.89 -10.17
CA VAL A 221 -7.23 4.57 -10.67
C VAL A 221 -6.09 4.68 -11.69
N PRO A 222 -5.22 3.66 -11.81
CA PRO A 222 -4.21 3.64 -12.84
C PRO A 222 -4.81 3.71 -14.25
N SER A 223 -4.13 4.41 -15.15
CA SER A 223 -4.56 4.53 -16.55
C SER A 223 -4.54 3.19 -17.26
N ILE A 224 -3.54 2.35 -16.96
CA ILE A 224 -3.32 1.04 -17.59
C ILE A 224 -4.35 -0.02 -17.21
N TRP A 225 -5.23 0.25 -16.25
CA TRP A 225 -6.27 -0.71 -15.89
C TRP A 225 -7.25 -0.93 -17.04
N GLY A 226 -7.46 -2.19 -17.38
CA GLY A 226 -8.49 -2.61 -18.31
C GLY A 226 -9.91 -2.29 -17.79
N VAL A 227 -10.88 -2.26 -18.71
CA VAL A 227 -12.27 -1.91 -18.42
C VAL A 227 -12.85 -2.74 -17.26
N SER A 228 -12.59 -4.04 -17.22
CA SER A 228 -13.10 -4.92 -16.15
C SER A 228 -12.53 -4.59 -14.77
N ALA A 229 -11.27 -4.14 -14.67
CA ALA A 229 -10.65 -3.74 -13.41
C ALA A 229 -11.25 -2.42 -12.91
N LYS A 230 -11.44 -1.44 -13.81
CA LYS A 230 -12.13 -0.18 -13.51
C LYS A 230 -13.58 -0.44 -13.07
N GLN A 231 -14.32 -1.31 -13.75
CA GLN A 231 -15.68 -1.69 -13.36
C GLN A 231 -15.75 -2.37 -11.99
N LEU A 232 -14.83 -3.29 -11.69
CA LEU A 232 -14.75 -3.94 -10.38
C LEU A 232 -14.45 -2.89 -9.29
N MET A 233 -13.52 -1.97 -9.54
CA MET A 233 -13.19 -0.90 -8.61
C MET A 233 -14.39 0.01 -8.33
N THR A 234 -15.15 0.38 -9.37
CA THR A 234 -16.42 1.12 -9.22
C THR A 234 -17.39 0.35 -8.33
N ALA A 235 -17.64 -0.93 -8.61
CA ALA A 235 -18.54 -1.75 -7.81
C ALA A 235 -18.09 -1.86 -6.34
N CYS A 236 -16.78 -1.99 -6.10
CA CYS A 236 -16.22 -2.00 -4.75
C CYS A 236 -16.45 -0.68 -4.01
N ALA A 237 -16.19 0.47 -4.66
CA ALA A 237 -16.41 1.79 -4.08
C ALA A 237 -17.90 2.04 -3.75
N GLU A 238 -18.82 1.60 -4.61
CA GLU A 238 -20.26 1.64 -4.33
C GLU A 238 -20.63 0.79 -3.11
N LYS A 239 -20.12 -0.45 -3.03
CA LYS A 239 -20.34 -1.37 -1.89
C LYS A 239 -19.68 -0.90 -0.58
N ALA A 240 -18.66 -0.06 -0.67
CA ALA A 240 -18.02 0.62 0.46
C ALA A 240 -18.84 1.82 0.99
N GLY A 241 -19.86 2.26 0.24
CA GLY A 241 -20.75 3.33 0.65
C GLY A 241 -20.31 4.73 0.20
N MET A 242 -19.51 4.82 -0.87
CA MET A 242 -19.07 6.10 -1.47
C MET A 242 -20.13 6.74 -2.40
N GLY A 243 -21.35 6.18 -2.45
CA GLY A 243 -22.40 6.61 -3.38
C GLY A 243 -22.64 5.59 -4.50
N ASN A 244 -23.39 5.98 -5.53
CA ASN A 244 -23.67 5.13 -6.69
C ASN A 244 -23.51 5.93 -7.98
N MET A 245 -22.56 5.58 -8.84
CA MET A 245 -22.25 6.37 -10.05
C MET A 245 -23.45 6.56 -10.97
N ARG A 246 -24.38 5.59 -11.01
CA ARG A 246 -25.53 5.61 -11.94
C ARG A 246 -26.74 6.33 -11.38
N THR A 247 -26.97 6.28 -10.07
CA THR A 247 -28.22 6.77 -9.44
C THR A 247 -28.02 7.96 -8.52
N SER A 248 -26.78 8.24 -8.12
CA SER A 248 -26.40 9.37 -7.27
C SER A 248 -24.96 9.75 -7.59
N PRO A 249 -24.71 10.72 -8.50
CA PRO A 249 -23.39 11.08 -9.03
C PRO A 249 -22.53 11.81 -7.98
N ARG A 250 -22.32 11.14 -6.86
CA ARG A 250 -21.50 11.51 -5.71
C ARG A 250 -20.24 10.66 -5.66
N LEU A 251 -20.00 9.83 -6.68
CA LEU A 251 -18.79 9.05 -6.85
C LEU A 251 -18.28 9.32 -8.26
N GLU A 252 -17.05 9.80 -8.36
CA GLU A 252 -16.32 10.00 -9.59
C GLU A 252 -15.03 9.17 -9.56
N MET A 253 -14.67 8.61 -10.71
CA MET A 253 -13.39 7.93 -10.90
C MET A 253 -12.56 8.78 -11.84
N ILE A 254 -11.32 9.05 -11.44
CA ILE A 254 -10.38 9.84 -12.24
C ILE A 254 -9.12 9.04 -12.56
N LEU A 255 -8.51 9.40 -13.69
CA LEU A 255 -7.15 9.07 -14.07
C LEU A 255 -6.17 9.39 -12.94
N GLU A 256 -5.38 8.44 -12.39
CA GLU A 256 -4.17 8.82 -11.61
C GLU A 256 -3.32 9.86 -12.38
N PRO A 257 -2.97 9.65 -13.66
CA PRO A 257 -2.26 10.66 -14.43
C PRO A 257 -3.08 11.93 -14.77
N GLU A 258 -4.41 11.87 -14.80
CA GLU A 258 -5.25 13.07 -14.98
C GLU A 258 -5.15 13.98 -13.75
N GLY A 259 -5.24 13.39 -12.55
CA GLY A 259 -5.02 14.12 -11.30
C GLY A 259 -3.62 14.74 -11.24
N GLY A 260 -2.61 13.99 -11.65
CA GLY A 260 -1.23 14.48 -11.78
C GLY A 260 -1.11 15.65 -12.77
N SER A 261 -1.73 15.54 -13.93
CA SER A 261 -1.73 16.59 -14.97
C SER A 261 -2.35 17.89 -14.49
N VAL A 262 -3.54 17.82 -13.89
CA VAL A 262 -4.21 19.00 -13.34
C VAL A 262 -3.35 19.67 -12.27
N TYR A 263 -2.76 18.88 -11.36
CA TYR A 263 -1.87 19.39 -10.33
C TYR A 263 -0.63 20.09 -10.92
N CYS A 264 0.05 19.45 -11.87
CA CYS A 264 1.23 20.03 -12.53
C CYS A 264 0.90 21.34 -13.26
N GLN A 265 -0.22 21.39 -13.99
CA GLN A 265 -0.65 22.62 -14.67
C GLN A 265 -0.97 23.73 -13.65
N MET A 266 -1.64 23.42 -12.54
CA MET A 266 -1.90 24.39 -11.47
C MET A 266 -0.61 24.93 -10.82
N GLU A 267 0.38 24.08 -10.56
CA GLU A 267 1.66 24.51 -9.99
C GLU A 267 2.48 25.35 -10.99
N LEU A 268 2.44 25.01 -12.28
CA LEU A 268 3.06 25.83 -13.33
C LEU A 268 2.45 27.24 -13.39
N ARG A 269 1.13 27.39 -13.18
CA ARG A 269 0.46 28.70 -13.10
C ARG A 269 0.89 29.54 -11.90
N ARG A 270 1.20 28.88 -10.76
CA ARG A 270 1.64 29.55 -9.52
C ARG A 270 3.11 29.95 -9.54
N GLY A 271 3.91 29.24 -10.33
CA GLY A 271 5.36 29.45 -10.43
C GLY A 271 5.75 30.65 -11.31
N PRO A 272 7.04 31.02 -11.31
CA PRO A 272 7.57 32.08 -12.18
C PRO A 272 7.73 31.65 -13.64
N LYS A 273 7.50 30.36 -13.95
CA LYS A 273 7.58 29.82 -15.32
C LYS A 273 6.31 30.16 -16.10
N LYS A 274 6.43 30.26 -17.43
CA LYS A 274 5.28 30.44 -18.32
C LYS A 274 4.40 29.19 -18.31
N GLN A 275 3.09 29.39 -18.44
CA GLN A 275 2.12 28.32 -18.62
C GLN A 275 2.34 27.58 -19.94
N LEU A 276 1.81 26.35 -20.02
CA LEU A 276 1.80 25.58 -21.26
C LEU A 276 0.94 26.29 -22.30
N ARG A 277 1.51 26.58 -23.47
CA ARG A 277 0.79 27.07 -24.65
C ARG A 277 0.11 25.90 -25.37
N LYS A 278 -0.91 26.18 -26.18
CA LYS A 278 -1.56 25.15 -26.99
C LYS A 278 -0.52 24.37 -27.80
N GLY A 279 -0.66 23.05 -27.81
CA GLY A 279 0.24 22.12 -28.47
C GLY A 279 1.55 21.84 -27.72
N GLU A 280 1.89 22.57 -26.65
CA GLU A 280 3.00 22.17 -25.77
C GLU A 280 2.63 20.88 -25.03
N LYS A 281 3.61 19.98 -24.96
CA LYS A 281 3.44 18.61 -24.48
C LYS A 281 4.04 18.47 -23.09
N MET A 282 3.35 17.72 -22.23
CA MET A 282 3.80 17.34 -20.90
C MET A 282 3.67 15.82 -20.78
N MET A 283 4.71 15.18 -20.25
CA MET A 283 4.67 13.77 -19.88
C MET A 283 4.42 13.68 -18.37
N ILE A 284 3.36 12.99 -17.99
CA ILE A 284 3.12 12.60 -16.60
C ILE A 284 3.69 11.20 -16.43
N VAL A 285 4.60 11.05 -15.47
CA VAL A 285 5.27 9.80 -15.12
C VAL A 285 4.91 9.47 -13.68
N ASP A 286 3.91 8.61 -13.49
CA ASP A 286 3.47 8.14 -12.18
C ASP A 286 4.11 6.78 -11.87
N ILE A 287 5.02 6.77 -10.88
CA ILE A 287 5.76 5.59 -10.45
C ILE A 287 5.27 5.24 -9.06
N GLY A 288 4.17 4.49 -9.02
CA GLY A 288 3.50 4.11 -7.80
C GLY A 288 4.19 2.99 -7.03
N GLY A 289 3.45 2.44 -6.07
CA GLY A 289 3.91 1.26 -5.33
C GLY A 289 3.86 -0.03 -6.14
N GLY A 290 3.03 -0.12 -7.19
CA GLY A 290 2.82 -1.38 -7.92
C GLY A 290 2.59 -1.24 -9.42
N THR A 291 2.40 -0.02 -9.91
CA THR A 291 2.27 0.29 -11.33
C THR A 291 3.17 1.46 -11.68
N ILE A 292 3.66 1.44 -12.91
CA ILE A 292 4.32 2.54 -13.59
C ILE A 292 3.35 2.96 -14.69
N ASP A 293 2.81 4.17 -14.61
CA ASP A 293 1.81 4.73 -15.53
C ASP A 293 2.38 6.00 -16.17
N LEU A 294 2.39 6.05 -17.51
CA LEU A 294 2.88 7.18 -18.27
C LEU A 294 1.84 7.64 -19.27
N VAL A 295 1.61 8.96 -19.34
CA VAL A 295 0.82 9.58 -20.40
C VAL A 295 1.52 10.84 -20.91
N VAL A 296 1.50 11.02 -22.24
CA VAL A 296 1.90 12.27 -22.88
C VAL A 296 0.65 13.01 -23.29
N GLN A 297 0.55 14.25 -22.83
CA GLN A 297 -0.60 15.11 -23.03
C GLN A 297 -0.16 16.42 -23.69
N ALA A 298 -0.90 16.89 -24.68
CA ALA A 298 -0.73 18.20 -25.27
C ALA A 298 -1.79 19.16 -24.74
N LYS A 299 -1.42 20.41 -24.45
CA LYS A 299 -2.40 21.45 -24.11
C LYS A 299 -3.36 21.65 -25.30
N ALA A 300 -4.66 21.43 -25.08
CA ALA A 300 -5.67 21.45 -26.14
C ALA A 300 -6.11 22.87 -26.55
N GLU A 301 -6.11 23.79 -25.58
CA GLU A 301 -6.69 25.13 -25.70
C GLU A 301 -5.68 26.23 -25.38
N GLU A 302 -5.81 27.39 -26.02
CA GLU A 302 -4.95 28.57 -25.79
C GLU A 302 -5.33 29.34 -24.52
N GLU A 303 -6.55 29.14 -24.01
CA GLU A 303 -7.02 29.84 -22.81
C GLU A 303 -6.16 29.47 -21.59
N GLU A 304 -5.59 30.50 -20.96
CA GLU A 304 -4.69 30.38 -19.82
C GLU A 304 -5.34 29.68 -18.61
N GLU A 305 -6.65 29.86 -18.42
CA GLU A 305 -7.41 29.20 -17.37
C GLU A 305 -7.80 27.75 -17.68
N SER A 306 -7.77 27.34 -18.96
CA SER A 306 -8.14 25.99 -19.37
C SER A 306 -7.11 24.97 -18.90
N ILE A 307 -7.57 23.85 -18.37
CA ILE A 307 -6.74 22.67 -18.04
C ILE A 307 -6.91 21.53 -19.06
N ALA A 308 -7.66 21.79 -20.15
CA ALA A 308 -7.95 20.80 -21.18
C ALA A 308 -6.66 20.36 -21.89
N VAL A 309 -6.57 19.05 -22.09
CA VAL A 309 -5.46 18.36 -22.71
C VAL A 309 -5.97 17.26 -23.64
N ASP A 310 -5.23 17.03 -24.72
CA ASP A 310 -5.42 15.90 -25.60
C ASP A 310 -4.31 14.87 -25.34
N GLU A 311 -4.68 13.60 -25.23
CA GLU A 311 -3.72 12.51 -25.16
C GLU A 311 -3.01 12.38 -26.52
N VAL A 312 -1.69 12.52 -26.51
CA VAL A 312 -0.87 12.51 -27.75
C VAL A 312 -0.66 11.09 -28.23
N VAL A 313 -0.41 10.18 -27.29
CA VAL A 313 -0.24 8.75 -27.52
C VAL A 313 -0.97 8.03 -26.40
N GLY A 314 -1.58 6.89 -26.71
CA GLY A 314 -2.28 6.07 -25.73
C GLY A 314 -1.40 5.78 -24.51
N SER A 315 -2.02 5.76 -23.33
CA SER A 315 -1.33 5.58 -22.06
C SER A 315 -0.57 4.26 -22.04
N TYR A 316 0.70 4.31 -21.62
CA TYR A 316 1.52 3.11 -21.42
C TYR A 316 1.78 2.90 -19.94
N GLY A 317 2.08 1.66 -19.61
CA GLY A 317 2.56 1.32 -18.30
C GLY A 317 2.66 -0.17 -18.10
N GLN A 318 3.18 -0.53 -16.94
CA GLN A 318 3.42 -1.91 -16.56
C GLN A 318 3.45 -2.08 -15.05
N LEU A 319 3.50 -3.33 -14.61
CA LEU A 319 3.80 -3.65 -13.23
C LEU A 319 5.24 -3.23 -12.89
N GLY A 320 5.38 -2.47 -11.81
CA GLY A 320 6.66 -1.99 -11.33
C GLY A 320 6.53 -1.03 -10.16
N GLY A 321 7.66 -0.52 -9.69
CA GLY A 321 7.73 0.50 -8.64
C GLY A 321 8.03 -0.06 -7.24
N GLY A 322 7.59 0.65 -6.20
CA GLY A 322 8.14 0.50 -4.85
C GLY A 322 8.03 -0.90 -4.23
N THR A 323 6.99 -1.67 -4.55
CA THR A 323 6.79 -3.05 -4.05
C THR A 323 7.79 -4.03 -4.67
N PHE A 324 8.20 -3.80 -5.91
CA PHE A 324 9.17 -4.65 -6.61
C PHE A 324 10.59 -4.39 -6.09
N VAL A 325 10.90 -3.12 -5.80
CA VAL A 325 12.09 -2.72 -5.03
C VAL A 325 12.11 -3.41 -3.66
N ASP A 326 10.98 -3.46 -2.95
CA ASP A 326 10.88 -4.15 -1.65
C ASP A 326 11.09 -5.67 -1.76
N ALA A 327 10.55 -6.28 -2.82
CA ALA A 327 10.74 -7.72 -3.08
C ALA A 327 12.19 -8.06 -3.41
N ALA A 328 12.85 -7.27 -4.26
CA ALA A 328 14.26 -7.45 -4.61
C ALA A 328 15.18 -7.29 -3.38
N PHE A 329 14.86 -6.33 -2.50
CA PHE A 329 15.55 -6.17 -1.23
C PHE A 329 15.38 -7.39 -0.30
N LEU A 330 14.15 -7.90 -0.15
CA LEU A 330 13.91 -9.10 0.67
C LEU A 330 14.67 -10.32 0.15
N GLU A 331 14.73 -10.49 -1.17
CA GLU A 331 15.50 -11.56 -1.81
C GLU A 331 16.99 -11.43 -1.50
N LEU A 332 17.55 -10.21 -1.61
CA LEU A 332 18.95 -9.94 -1.30
C LEU A 332 19.29 -10.26 0.16
N ILE A 333 18.44 -9.81 1.10
CA ILE A 333 18.64 -10.09 2.53
C ILE A 333 18.51 -11.59 2.82
N ALA A 334 17.53 -12.27 2.22
CA ALA A 334 17.39 -13.71 2.37
C ALA A 334 18.63 -14.46 1.86
N GLU A 335 19.24 -14.02 0.76
CA GLU A 335 20.49 -14.58 0.25
C GLU A 335 21.65 -14.38 1.21
N LYS A 336 21.86 -13.15 1.69
CA LYS A 336 22.98 -12.84 2.60
C LYS A 336 22.87 -13.55 3.94
N ILE A 337 21.65 -13.73 4.46
CA ILE A 337 21.37 -14.46 5.71
C ILE A 337 21.37 -15.97 5.51
N GLY A 338 21.12 -16.45 4.29
CA GLY A 338 20.82 -17.84 3.99
C GLY A 338 19.31 -18.05 3.88
N LYS A 339 18.83 -18.38 2.67
CA LYS A 339 17.40 -18.40 2.33
C LYS A 339 16.59 -19.29 3.27
N ALA A 340 17.10 -20.50 3.54
CA ALA A 340 16.42 -21.46 4.40
C ALA A 340 16.21 -20.92 5.82
N GLY A 341 17.26 -20.37 6.44
CA GLY A 341 17.20 -19.81 7.79
C GLY A 341 16.37 -18.54 7.87
N PHE A 342 16.46 -17.67 6.86
CA PHE A 342 15.61 -16.49 6.74
C PHE A 342 14.13 -16.87 6.66
N GLU A 343 13.76 -17.74 5.72
CA GLU A 343 12.37 -18.17 5.54
C GLU A 343 11.85 -18.93 6.76
N GLN A 344 12.66 -19.83 7.35
CA GLN A 344 12.28 -20.52 8.59
C GLN A 344 12.00 -19.52 9.70
N THR A 345 12.83 -18.50 9.85
CA THR A 345 12.63 -17.47 10.86
C THR A 345 11.39 -16.63 10.59
N CYS A 346 11.13 -16.24 9.34
CA CYS A 346 9.90 -15.54 8.97
C CYS A 346 8.65 -16.41 9.16
N ARG A 347 8.73 -17.72 8.91
CA ARG A 347 7.61 -18.64 9.17
C ARG A 347 7.32 -18.69 10.67
N GLN A 348 8.37 -18.86 11.49
CA GLN A 348 8.24 -18.92 12.95
C GLN A 348 7.84 -17.58 13.56
N ASP A 349 8.32 -16.48 12.99
CA ASP A 349 7.96 -15.12 13.36
C ASP A 349 7.59 -14.24 12.17
N PRO A 350 6.30 -14.25 11.74
CA PRO A 350 5.85 -13.45 10.60
C PRO A 350 6.14 -11.95 10.73
N GLY A 351 6.18 -11.43 11.97
CA GLY A 351 6.50 -10.02 12.24
C GLY A 351 7.95 -9.64 11.89
N VAL A 352 8.88 -10.60 11.77
CA VAL A 352 10.29 -10.34 11.40
C VAL A 352 10.37 -9.69 10.02
N ARG A 353 9.68 -10.27 9.03
CA ARG A 353 9.66 -9.74 7.66
C ARG A 353 9.19 -8.30 7.64
N MET A 354 8.15 -8.00 8.42
CA MET A 354 7.56 -6.66 8.45
C MET A 354 8.44 -5.63 9.16
N ARG A 355 9.16 -6.02 10.23
CA ARG A 355 10.17 -5.15 10.84
C ARG A 355 11.30 -4.83 9.86
N ILE A 356 11.74 -5.84 9.10
CA ILE A 356 12.78 -5.69 8.06
C ILE A 356 12.31 -4.72 6.98
N LEU A 357 11.08 -4.87 6.49
CA LEU A 357 10.49 -3.94 5.54
C LEU A 357 10.29 -2.53 6.12
N GLY A 358 9.98 -2.41 7.41
CA GLY A 358 9.86 -1.13 8.10
C GLY A 358 11.20 -0.37 8.17
N TRP A 359 12.29 -1.07 8.50
CA TRP A 359 13.64 -0.50 8.43
C TRP A 359 14.03 -0.15 7.00
N TRP A 360 13.81 -1.08 6.08
CA TRP A 360 14.09 -0.88 4.66
C TRP A 360 13.37 0.32 4.08
N GLN A 361 12.15 0.61 4.52
CA GLN A 361 11.41 1.78 4.06
C GLN A 361 12.13 3.11 4.36
N LEU A 362 12.88 3.20 5.46
CA LEU A 362 13.71 4.36 5.79
C LEU A 362 14.96 4.44 4.92
N VAL A 363 15.60 3.30 4.69
CA VAL A 363 16.78 3.17 3.82
C VAL A 363 16.41 3.54 2.37
N LYS A 364 15.35 2.94 1.84
CA LYS A 364 14.81 3.17 0.49
C LYS A 364 14.51 4.64 0.24
N GLN A 365 13.98 5.36 1.23
CA GLN A 365 13.65 6.79 1.10
C GLN A 365 14.87 7.71 1.12
N SER A 366 15.99 7.27 1.69
CA SER A 366 17.22 8.07 1.82
C SER A 366 18.28 7.73 0.77
N PHE A 367 18.09 6.62 0.04
CA PHE A 367 19.03 6.19 -0.99
C PHE A 367 18.93 7.05 -2.25
N ALA A 368 20.03 7.71 -2.61
CA ALA A 368 20.11 8.58 -3.80
C ALA A 368 20.92 7.98 -4.96
N GLY A 369 21.59 6.83 -4.77
CA GLY A 369 22.32 6.12 -5.82
C GLY A 369 23.48 6.88 -6.49
N GLY A 370 23.87 8.04 -5.94
CA GLY A 370 24.93 8.89 -6.49
C GLY A 370 26.35 8.40 -6.17
N PRO A 371 27.39 9.05 -6.72
CA PRO A 371 28.80 8.70 -6.47
C PRO A 371 29.19 8.72 -4.99
N ASP A 372 28.50 9.55 -4.18
CA ASP A 372 28.74 9.71 -2.75
C ASP A 372 27.89 8.77 -1.88
N ALA A 373 27.14 7.83 -2.49
CA ALA A 373 26.35 6.87 -1.75
C ALA A 373 27.25 6.01 -0.86
N ARG A 374 26.85 5.82 0.40
CA ARG A 374 27.61 5.05 1.40
C ARG A 374 26.98 3.70 1.62
N SER A 375 27.81 2.73 1.97
CA SER A 375 27.37 1.41 2.40
C SER A 375 26.45 1.54 3.61
N ILE A 376 25.40 0.74 3.60
CA ILE A 376 24.39 0.70 4.66
C ILE A 376 24.66 -0.54 5.50
N SER A 377 25.00 -0.34 6.76
CA SER A 377 25.16 -1.42 7.72
C SER A 377 23.84 -1.72 8.42
N LEU A 378 23.48 -2.99 8.46
CA LEU A 378 22.47 -3.51 9.35
C LEU A 378 23.17 -4.26 10.49
N ASP A 379 23.23 -3.64 11.65
CA ASP A 379 23.75 -4.26 12.87
C ASP A 379 22.86 -5.43 13.29
N LEU A 380 23.40 -6.63 13.41
CA LEU A 380 22.59 -7.83 13.70
C LEU A 380 22.42 -8.10 15.21
N GLN A 381 23.15 -7.39 16.08
CA GLN A 381 23.00 -7.46 17.54
C GLN A 381 22.11 -6.34 18.10
N GLU A 382 22.31 -5.12 17.63
CA GLU A 382 21.61 -3.93 18.15
C GLU A 382 20.30 -3.65 17.43
N CYS A 383 20.10 -4.18 16.21
CA CYS A 383 18.91 -3.87 15.46
C CYS A 383 17.69 -4.63 16.00
N PRO A 384 16.68 -3.94 16.58
CA PRO A 384 15.46 -4.59 17.11
C PRO A 384 14.66 -5.33 16.03
N VAL A 385 14.99 -5.07 14.77
CA VAL A 385 14.39 -5.65 13.58
C VAL A 385 14.88 -7.08 13.32
N MET A 386 16.15 -7.37 13.63
CA MET A 386 16.78 -8.68 13.47
C MET A 386 16.67 -9.46 14.77
N CYS A 387 15.77 -10.46 14.82
CA CYS A 387 15.65 -11.31 16.00
C CYS A 387 16.86 -12.25 16.12
N ASN A 388 17.20 -12.69 17.34
CA ASN A 388 18.30 -13.64 17.60
C ASN A 388 18.31 -14.85 16.64
N ARG A 389 17.14 -15.31 16.16
CA ARG A 389 17.05 -16.43 15.22
C ARG A 389 17.61 -16.10 13.84
N LEU A 390 17.40 -14.88 13.33
CA LEU A 390 18.01 -14.44 12.07
C LEU A 390 19.53 -14.29 12.21
N HIS A 391 19.99 -13.79 13.36
CA HIS A 391 21.42 -13.72 13.66
C HIS A 391 22.07 -15.10 13.64
N GLN A 392 21.44 -16.09 14.27
CA GLN A 392 21.94 -17.47 14.26
C GLN A 392 21.90 -18.09 12.86
N ALA A 393 20.80 -17.90 12.12
CA ALA A 393 20.69 -18.35 10.73
C ALA A 393 21.82 -17.79 9.86
N TRP A 394 22.13 -16.49 10.01
CA TRP A 394 23.25 -15.87 9.33
C TRP A 394 24.58 -16.49 9.75
N LYS A 395 24.85 -16.67 11.05
CA LYS A 395 26.08 -17.31 11.54
C LYS A 395 26.27 -18.73 11.00
N GLU A 396 25.21 -19.51 10.97
CA GLU A 396 25.22 -20.87 10.40
C GLU A 396 25.54 -20.84 8.90
N GLU A 397 24.94 -19.92 8.15
CA GLU A 397 25.22 -19.76 6.72
C GLU A 397 26.65 -19.29 6.44
N GLN A 398 27.17 -18.34 7.23
CA GLN A 398 28.56 -17.90 7.12
C GLN A 398 29.54 -19.04 7.43
N ALA A 399 29.26 -19.84 8.47
CA ALA A 399 30.05 -21.02 8.79
C ALA A 399 29.98 -22.10 7.69
N ARG A 400 28.84 -22.22 7.01
CA ARG A 400 28.66 -23.13 5.86
C ARG A 400 29.46 -22.68 4.63
N LEU A 401 29.51 -21.38 4.36
CA LEU A 401 30.18 -20.82 3.18
C LEU A 401 31.70 -20.69 3.36
N PHE A 402 32.15 -20.28 4.54
CA PHE A 402 33.55 -19.89 4.79
C PHE A 402 34.23 -20.76 5.88
N GLY A 403 33.52 -21.71 6.46
CA GLY A 403 34.01 -22.61 7.50
C GLY A 403 33.83 -22.08 8.93
N PRO A 404 34.11 -22.89 9.97
CA PRO A 404 33.84 -22.55 11.38
C PRO A 404 34.61 -21.33 11.92
N GLN A 405 35.66 -20.89 11.20
CA GLN A 405 36.49 -19.73 11.54
C GLN A 405 36.21 -18.53 10.61
N ALA A 406 35.04 -18.48 9.97
CA ALA A 406 34.63 -17.34 9.18
C ALA A 406 34.81 -16.05 10.00
N PRO A 407 35.53 -15.04 9.47
CA PRO A 407 35.66 -13.75 10.13
C PRO A 407 34.29 -13.06 10.08
N LEU A 408 33.50 -13.25 11.15
CA LEU A 408 32.30 -12.47 11.41
C LEU A 408 32.74 -11.12 11.98
N GLU A 409 33.50 -10.36 11.20
CA GLU A 409 33.89 -9.01 11.60
C GLU A 409 32.61 -8.16 11.72
N ASP A 410 32.43 -7.59 12.91
CA ASP A 410 31.43 -6.58 13.27
C ASP A 410 29.95 -7.00 13.38
N ASP A 411 29.59 -8.30 13.29
CA ASP A 411 28.19 -8.78 13.42
C ASP A 411 27.19 -7.92 12.58
N CYS A 412 27.66 -7.37 11.46
CA CYS A 412 26.91 -6.44 10.61
C CYS A 412 26.72 -7.04 9.21
N LEU A 413 25.52 -6.87 8.68
CA LEU A 413 25.25 -7.13 7.27
C LEU A 413 25.41 -5.83 6.48
N TRP A 414 26.42 -5.80 5.61
CA TRP A 414 26.70 -4.65 4.76
C TRP A 414 25.96 -4.75 3.42
N LEU A 415 25.30 -3.64 3.06
CA LEU A 415 24.67 -3.43 1.77
C LEU A 415 25.46 -2.36 1.03
N GLU A 416 26.17 -2.78 0.00
CA GLU A 416 27.00 -1.88 -0.79
C GLU A 416 26.14 -1.06 -1.76
N PRO A 417 26.47 0.23 -2.02
CA PRO A 417 25.67 1.08 -2.90
C PRO A 417 25.49 0.52 -4.30
N ASP A 418 26.55 -0.08 -4.86
CA ASP A 418 26.50 -0.69 -6.19
C ASP A 418 25.59 -1.92 -6.22
N GLU A 419 25.57 -2.70 -5.14
CA GLU A 419 24.68 -3.85 -5.01
C GLU A 419 23.22 -3.39 -4.89
N LEU A 420 22.95 -2.35 -4.10
CA LEU A 420 21.63 -1.74 -3.99
C LEU A 420 21.14 -1.22 -5.35
N ARG A 421 21.99 -0.51 -6.10
CA ARG A 421 21.65 -0.05 -7.46
C ARG A 421 21.32 -1.23 -8.36
N GLN A 422 22.30 -2.08 -8.63
CA GLN A 422 22.21 -3.09 -9.67
C GLN A 422 21.13 -4.15 -9.39
N ARG A 423 20.94 -4.52 -8.12
CA ARG A 423 20.04 -5.63 -7.76
C ARG A 423 18.66 -5.20 -7.32
N ILE A 424 18.48 -3.95 -6.88
CA ILE A 424 17.24 -3.51 -6.24
C ILE A 424 16.60 -2.35 -6.99
N PHE A 425 17.34 -1.28 -7.28
CA PHE A 425 16.77 -0.05 -7.85
C PHE A 425 16.79 -0.03 -9.38
N ASP A 426 17.95 -0.28 -9.99
CA ASP A 426 18.16 -0.19 -11.44
C ASP A 426 17.16 -1.04 -12.24
N PRO A 427 16.79 -2.27 -11.84
CA PRO A 427 15.78 -3.04 -12.58
C PRO A 427 14.42 -2.34 -12.71
N GLU A 428 14.01 -1.57 -11.70
CA GLU A 428 12.76 -0.78 -11.75
C GLU A 428 12.96 0.58 -12.39
N VAL A 429 14.13 1.20 -12.26
CA VAL A 429 14.49 2.46 -12.94
C VAL A 429 14.57 2.24 -14.45
N ASP A 430 15.22 1.17 -14.91
CA ASP A 430 15.35 0.81 -16.31
C ASP A 430 13.98 0.54 -16.94
N LYS A 431 13.05 -0.08 -16.20
CA LYS A 431 11.65 -0.22 -16.62
C LYS A 431 11.00 1.14 -16.89
N VAL A 432 11.23 2.14 -16.05
CA VAL A 432 10.70 3.50 -16.24
C VAL A 432 11.34 4.15 -17.47
N LEU A 433 12.67 4.12 -17.57
CA LEU A 433 13.41 4.73 -18.68
C LEU A 433 12.98 4.14 -20.03
N ASN A 434 12.88 2.81 -20.13
CA ASN A 434 12.41 2.16 -21.34
C ASN A 434 10.98 2.59 -21.74
N GLN A 435 10.09 2.82 -20.77
CA GLN A 435 8.72 3.31 -21.06
C GLN A 435 8.74 4.76 -21.55
N ILE A 436 9.59 5.61 -20.97
CA ILE A 436 9.80 6.99 -21.44
C ILE A 436 10.30 6.96 -22.89
N ASP A 437 11.34 6.18 -23.17
CA ASP A 437 11.93 6.07 -24.51
C ASP A 437 10.90 5.62 -25.54
N LEU A 438 10.07 4.62 -25.23
CA LEU A 438 9.00 4.18 -26.13
C LEU A 438 8.00 5.30 -26.45
N GLN A 439 7.60 6.11 -25.47
CA GLN A 439 6.66 7.21 -25.70
C GLN A 439 7.29 8.39 -26.44
N VAL A 440 8.60 8.61 -26.29
CA VAL A 440 9.32 9.65 -27.04
C VAL A 440 9.56 9.21 -28.49
N VAL A 441 9.92 7.94 -28.73
CA VAL A 441 10.25 7.43 -30.07
C VAL A 441 9.02 7.30 -30.97
N ILE A 442 7.89 6.79 -30.46
CA ILE A 442 6.63 6.66 -31.25
C ILE A 442 6.20 8.00 -31.86
N LYS A 443 6.55 9.10 -31.19
CA LYS A 443 6.21 10.45 -31.62
C LYS A 443 7.05 10.94 -32.80
N ASP A 444 8.33 10.56 -32.89
CA ASP A 444 9.19 11.00 -34.00
C ASP A 444 8.76 10.36 -35.33
N ASP A 445 8.25 9.12 -35.29
CA ASP A 445 7.72 8.42 -36.47
C ASP A 445 6.36 8.99 -36.94
N ASP A 446 5.51 9.46 -36.02
CA ASP A 446 4.22 10.10 -36.36
C ASP A 446 4.39 11.54 -36.88
N GLU A 447 5.40 12.28 -36.40
CA GLU A 447 5.76 13.60 -36.94
C GLU A 447 6.46 13.47 -38.33
N ALA A 448 7.23 12.40 -38.56
CA ALA A 448 7.87 12.12 -39.85
C ALA A 448 6.86 11.67 -40.94
N ASN A 449 5.76 11.01 -40.58
CA ASN A 449 4.72 10.57 -41.52
C ASN A 449 3.63 11.62 -41.79
N ASN A 450 3.64 12.76 -41.09
CA ASN A 450 2.68 13.86 -41.27
C ASN A 450 3.31 15.14 -41.86
N THR A 451 4.48 15.03 -42.48
CA THR A 451 5.03 16.13 -43.29
C THR A 451 4.46 16.02 -44.72
N PRO A 452 3.82 17.08 -45.28
CA PRO A 452 3.11 17.01 -46.56
C PRO A 452 4.00 16.77 -47.78
#